data_AF-A0A2N3RGI1-F1
#
_entry.id   AF-A0A2N3RGI1-F1
#
_cell.length_a   1.000
_cell.length_b   1.000
_cell.length_c   1.000
_cell.angle_alpha   90.00
_cell.angle_beta   90.00
_cell.angle_gamma   90.00
#
_symmetry.space_group_name_H-M   'P 1'
#
loop_
_entity.id
_entity.type
_entity.pdbx_description
1 polymer ?
#
loop_
_entity_poly.entity_id
_entity_poly.type
_entity_poly.pdbx_seq_one_letter_code
_entity_poly.pdbx_strand_id
1 'polypeptide(L)'
;MTESRESGVGNREWESGASSSRPDGFPAHPVRGLHALAAPATRRHFLGLLLGSVAALALPQRARAAGNYDFWFTRLRYDSGDWDVDARMPSNLITSLIDYTQLRVDPQEHVIDLADPRMLQAPFCYLSGHKLVEFNPAERRNFERYVRNGGFVFVDDCNHDIDGLFATSFQAQMTSIFGKTALQKLPKSHRLYSAFFKFPDGPPATSFELNGWGDDLVHDYLKGISIDGRLGVLYSNKDYGCEWDYDWRNKRFLAEDNTKFGVNIVMYALTN
;
A
#
# COMPACT_ATOMS: atom_id res chain seq x y z
N MET A 1 -9.44 -36.76 52.98
CA MET A 1 -8.70 -38.00 52.69
C MET A 1 -8.74 -38.15 51.18
N THR A 2 -7.69 -37.92 50.40
CA THR A 2 -6.25 -38.05 50.62
C THR A 2 -5.53 -37.16 49.59
N GLU A 3 -4.47 -36.49 50.08
CA GLU A 3 -3.15 -36.19 49.48
C GLU A 3 -2.84 -36.65 48.05
N SER A 4 -1.85 -36.15 47.31
CA SER A 4 -0.91 -35.02 47.31
C SER A 4 0.03 -35.34 46.12
N ARG A 5 0.53 -34.35 45.38
CA ARG A 5 1.93 -34.37 44.86
C ARG A 5 2.29 -33.06 44.16
N GLU A 6 3.15 -32.32 44.84
CA GLU A 6 3.94 -31.19 44.36
C GLU A 6 5.00 -31.65 43.36
N SER A 7 5.33 -30.79 42.39
CA SER A 7 6.57 -30.86 41.62
C SER A 7 7.34 -29.54 41.81
N GLY A 8 8.57 -29.67 42.31
CA GLY A 8 9.41 -28.58 42.79
C GLY A 8 10.05 -27.74 41.69
N VAL A 9 10.16 -26.44 41.99
CA VAL A 9 10.93 -25.43 41.27
C VAL A 9 12.37 -25.46 41.82
N GLY A 10 13.34 -25.71 40.94
CA GLY A 10 14.77 -25.64 41.27
C GLY A 10 15.35 -24.28 40.88
N ASN A 11 15.66 -23.44 41.88
CA ASN A 11 16.56 -22.29 41.74
C ASN A 11 18.00 -22.75 41.98
N ARG A 12 18.93 -22.32 41.13
CA ARG A 12 20.36 -22.31 41.44
C ARG A 12 21.06 -21.17 40.69
N GLU A 13 21.32 -20.09 41.43
CA GLU A 13 22.32 -19.06 41.13
C GLU A 13 23.72 -19.63 41.36
N TRP A 14 24.70 -19.22 40.54
CA TRP A 14 26.13 -19.22 40.87
C TRP A 14 26.80 -18.00 40.24
N GLU A 15 27.60 -17.33 41.07
CA GLU A 15 28.26 -16.05 40.85
C GLU A 15 29.60 -16.13 40.09
N SER A 16 30.00 -14.96 39.58
CA SER A 16 31.35 -14.37 39.58
C SER A 16 32.41 -14.83 38.57
N GLY A 17 33.10 -13.83 37.99
CA GLY A 17 34.34 -14.01 37.24
C GLY A 17 34.69 -12.84 36.33
N ALA A 18 35.26 -11.77 36.90
CA ALA A 18 35.85 -10.65 36.18
C ALA A 18 37.14 -11.03 35.43
N SER A 19 37.42 -10.40 34.28
CA SER A 19 38.66 -9.60 34.10
C SER A 19 38.70 -8.93 32.73
N SER A 20 39.20 -7.71 32.77
CA SER A 20 39.45 -6.78 31.67
C SER A 20 40.86 -6.97 31.10
N SER A 21 41.03 -6.70 29.81
CA SER A 21 42.25 -6.06 29.27
C SER A 21 42.07 -5.74 27.78
N ARG A 22 42.10 -4.43 27.47
CA ARG A 22 42.60 -3.91 26.18
C ARG A 22 44.10 -3.66 26.31
N PRO A 23 44.79 -3.46 25.18
CA PRO A 23 45.48 -2.18 25.07
C PRO A 23 45.34 -1.48 23.72
N ASP A 24 45.51 -0.16 23.83
CA ASP A 24 45.78 0.89 22.83
C ASP A 24 46.94 0.53 21.88
N GLY A 25 47.24 1.16 20.75
CA GLY A 25 46.87 2.43 20.13
C GLY A 25 47.97 2.75 19.09
N PHE A 26 47.67 3.52 18.04
CA PHE A 26 48.67 4.10 17.14
C PHE A 26 48.32 5.58 16.90
N PRO A 27 49.26 6.54 17.08
CA PRO A 27 48.99 7.94 16.84
C PRO A 27 49.45 8.42 15.45
N ALA A 28 48.97 9.63 15.14
CA ALA A 28 48.96 10.32 13.86
C ALA A 28 50.25 11.09 13.48
N HIS A 29 50.26 11.54 12.22
CA HIS A 29 51.20 12.44 11.51
C HIS A 29 51.60 13.73 12.27
N PRO A 30 52.70 14.40 11.90
CA PRO A 30 52.59 15.56 10.98
C PRO A 30 53.81 15.71 10.02
N VAL A 31 53.80 16.63 9.03
CA VAL A 31 54.59 17.88 8.95
C VAL A 31 54.16 18.57 7.62
N ARG A 32 53.47 19.73 7.61
CA ARG A 32 53.91 21.15 7.69
C ARG A 32 54.83 21.64 6.55
N GLY A 33 54.42 22.73 5.88
CA GLY A 33 55.35 23.68 5.23
C GLY A 33 54.82 24.34 3.96
N LEU A 34 54.22 25.52 4.09
CA LEU A 34 53.83 26.44 3.01
C LEU A 34 54.73 27.68 3.02
N HIS A 35 54.84 28.33 1.84
CA HIS A 35 55.36 29.68 1.54
C HIS A 35 56.89 29.83 1.47
N ALA A 36 57.48 30.66 0.62
CA ALA A 36 57.06 31.87 -0.11
C ALA A 36 58.04 32.09 -1.31
N LEU A 37 57.93 32.99 -2.29
CA LEU A 37 57.74 34.45 -2.27
C LEU A 37 57.62 34.95 -3.72
N ALA A 38 56.97 36.11 -3.88
CA ALA A 38 56.66 36.80 -5.12
C ALA A 38 57.83 37.64 -5.70
N ALA A 39 57.69 38.05 -6.97
CA ALA A 39 58.33 39.25 -7.50
C ALA A 39 57.39 40.00 -8.48
N PRO A 40 57.49 41.35 -8.59
CA PRO A 40 56.48 42.21 -9.20
C PRO A 40 56.86 42.72 -10.59
N ALA A 41 55.89 43.11 -11.44
CA ALA A 41 56.09 44.18 -12.43
C ALA A 41 54.80 44.59 -13.18
N THR A 42 54.47 45.87 -13.03
CA THR A 42 54.08 46.84 -14.07
C THR A 42 52.76 46.71 -14.85
N ARG A 43 51.93 47.72 -14.56
CA ARG A 43 50.76 48.30 -15.24
C ARG A 43 50.84 48.32 -16.78
N ARG A 44 50.11 47.42 -17.46
CA ARG A 44 49.52 47.59 -18.81
C ARG A 44 48.51 46.46 -19.06
N HIS A 45 47.32 46.84 -19.54
CA HIS A 45 46.13 46.02 -19.89
C HIS A 45 45.11 45.75 -18.78
N PHE A 46 44.10 46.62 -18.71
CA PHE A 46 42.82 46.35 -18.05
C PHE A 46 41.68 46.84 -18.94
N LEU A 47 40.56 46.10 -18.88
CA LEU A 47 39.21 46.36 -19.40
C LEU A 47 38.89 45.86 -20.81
N GLY A 48 38.60 44.56 -20.89
CA GLY A 48 37.72 43.97 -21.89
C GLY A 48 36.42 43.46 -21.24
N LEU A 49 35.30 44.03 -21.67
CA LEU A 49 33.94 43.47 -21.74
C LEU A 49 33.19 43.11 -20.44
N LEU A 50 32.45 44.11 -19.93
CA LEU A 50 31.17 43.95 -19.22
C LEU A 50 30.03 43.95 -20.25
N LEU A 51 29.60 42.79 -20.72
CA LEU A 51 28.33 42.59 -21.45
C LEU A 51 27.92 41.13 -21.28
N GLY A 52 26.88 40.87 -20.48
CA GLY A 52 26.28 39.54 -20.40
C GLY A 52 25.74 39.16 -19.03
N SER A 53 24.88 40.00 -18.44
CA SER A 53 24.10 39.60 -17.27
C SER A 53 22.63 39.97 -17.50
N VAL A 54 21.77 38.98 -17.20
CA VAL A 54 20.31 39.06 -17.06
C VAL A 54 19.47 38.89 -18.33
N ALA A 55 19.36 37.65 -18.81
CA ALA A 55 18.14 37.14 -19.46
C ALA A 55 18.12 35.60 -19.47
N ALA A 56 18.14 34.99 -18.28
CA ALA A 56 17.73 33.59 -18.07
C ALA A 56 16.66 33.56 -16.98
N LEU A 57 15.61 34.38 -17.15
CA LEU A 57 14.41 34.35 -16.33
C LEU A 57 13.31 33.62 -17.10
N ALA A 58 12.77 32.59 -16.45
CA ALA A 58 11.55 31.87 -16.76
C ALA A 58 11.58 30.85 -17.92
N LEU A 59 12.36 29.78 -17.74
CA LEU A 59 11.81 28.46 -18.08
C LEU A 59 10.93 28.02 -16.90
N PRO A 60 9.66 27.61 -17.10
CA PRO A 60 8.87 27.07 -16.02
C PRO A 60 9.52 25.77 -15.56
N GLN A 61 10.16 25.81 -14.38
CA GLN A 61 10.39 24.59 -13.60
C GLN A 61 9.03 24.09 -13.10
N ARG A 62 8.25 23.51 -14.01
CA ARG A 62 7.14 22.62 -13.70
C ARG A 62 7.34 21.29 -14.39
N ALA A 63 8.56 20.77 -14.36
CA ALA A 63 8.69 19.36 -14.03
C ALA A 63 8.51 19.30 -12.50
N ARG A 64 7.26 19.15 -12.05
CA ARG A 64 7.03 18.58 -10.72
C ARG A 64 7.88 17.33 -10.68
N ALA A 65 8.77 17.21 -9.71
CA ALA A 65 9.44 15.95 -9.44
C ALA A 65 8.33 14.88 -9.46
N ALA A 66 8.39 13.96 -10.43
CA ALA A 66 7.75 12.68 -10.22
C ALA A 66 8.44 12.16 -8.96
N GLY A 67 7.75 12.30 -7.82
CA GLY A 67 8.25 11.75 -6.57
C GLY A 67 8.56 10.30 -6.85
N ASN A 68 9.76 9.87 -6.48
CA ASN A 68 10.12 8.47 -6.62
C ASN A 68 9.31 7.73 -5.51
N TYR A 69 8.05 7.43 -5.80
CA TYR A 69 7.10 6.81 -4.88
C TYR A 69 7.22 5.29 -4.97
N ASP A 70 7.13 4.62 -3.82
CA ASP A 70 7.07 3.16 -3.72
C ASP A 70 5.65 2.63 -4.00
N PHE A 71 4.63 3.48 -3.79
CA PHE A 71 3.23 3.14 -3.97
C PHE A 71 2.39 4.35 -4.41
N TRP A 72 1.44 4.12 -5.31
CA TRP A 72 0.34 5.04 -5.58
C TRP A 72 -0.96 4.25 -5.67
N PHE A 73 -2.04 4.82 -5.11
CA PHE A 73 -3.34 4.19 -5.09
C PHE A 73 -4.03 4.39 -6.44
N THR A 74 -4.29 3.32 -7.18
CA THR A 74 -4.93 3.39 -8.50
C THR A 74 -6.38 2.91 -8.42
N ARG A 75 -7.35 3.79 -8.67
CA ARG A 75 -8.76 3.42 -8.85
C ARG A 75 -9.05 3.15 -10.32
N LEU A 76 -9.67 2.00 -10.58
CA LEU A 76 -10.10 1.60 -11.90
C LEU A 76 -11.48 2.18 -12.21
N ARG A 77 -11.56 2.93 -13.30
CA ARG A 77 -12.82 3.30 -13.96
C ARG A 77 -13.15 2.26 -15.02
N TYR A 78 -14.36 1.75 -15.00
CA TYR A 78 -14.88 0.82 -16.01
C TYR A 78 -16.19 1.37 -16.61
N ASP A 79 -16.50 0.98 -17.84
CA ASP A 79 -17.58 1.59 -18.63
C ASP A 79 -18.98 1.28 -18.09
N SER A 80 -19.17 0.08 -17.53
CA SER A 80 -20.46 -0.35 -16.97
C SER A 80 -20.68 0.21 -15.57
N GLY A 81 -21.93 0.31 -15.14
CA GLY A 81 -22.26 0.59 -13.74
C GLY A 81 -21.73 1.93 -13.22
N ASP A 82 -21.18 1.91 -12.01
CA ASP A 82 -20.57 3.03 -11.30
C ASP A 82 -19.26 2.60 -10.65
N TRP A 83 -18.25 3.48 -10.66
CA TRP A 83 -16.91 3.23 -10.12
C TRP A 83 -16.47 4.30 -9.10
N ASP A 84 -17.17 5.44 -9.12
CA ASP A 84 -16.91 6.67 -8.38
C ASP A 84 -17.59 6.68 -7.01
N VAL A 85 -17.39 5.59 -6.28
CA VAL A 85 -17.86 5.38 -4.89
C VAL A 85 -16.74 5.65 -3.89
N ASP A 86 -17.05 5.81 -2.60
CA ASP A 86 -16.07 5.91 -1.52
C ASP A 86 -15.03 7.02 -1.72
N ALA A 87 -15.49 8.23 -2.00
CA ALA A 87 -14.64 9.30 -2.51
C ALA A 87 -13.50 9.71 -1.56
N ARG A 88 -13.65 9.52 -0.24
CA ARG A 88 -12.62 9.86 0.76
C ARG A 88 -11.81 8.65 1.20
N MET A 89 -12.28 7.42 0.97
CA MET A 89 -11.59 6.20 1.39
C MET A 89 -10.12 6.16 0.94
N PRO A 90 -9.78 6.44 -0.34
CA PRO A 90 -8.38 6.43 -0.77
C PRO A 90 -7.49 7.33 0.08
N SER A 91 -7.97 8.53 0.44
CA SER A 91 -7.21 9.48 1.25
C SER A 91 -7.01 8.99 2.70
N ASN A 92 -8.01 8.34 3.29
CA ASN A 92 -7.91 7.78 4.63
C ASN A 92 -6.93 6.59 4.66
N LEU A 93 -6.96 5.72 3.66
CA LEU A 93 -6.02 4.61 3.53
C LEU A 93 -4.59 5.10 3.26
N ILE A 94 -4.41 6.04 2.33
CA ILE A 94 -3.11 6.68 2.04
C ILE A 94 -2.51 7.27 3.32
N THR A 95 -3.33 7.97 4.12
CA THR A 95 -2.89 8.52 5.41
C THR A 95 -2.36 7.43 6.33
N SER A 96 -3.07 6.30 6.45
CA SER A 96 -2.63 5.17 7.28
C SER A 96 -1.35 4.52 6.78
N LEU A 97 -1.15 4.44 5.46
CA LEU A 97 0.11 3.94 4.91
C LEU A 97 1.27 4.87 5.27
N ILE A 98 1.07 6.18 5.21
CA ILE A 98 2.07 7.18 5.62
C ILE A 98 2.34 7.11 7.12
N ASP A 99 1.30 6.96 7.94
CA ASP A 99 1.42 6.97 9.41
C ASP A 99 2.10 5.70 9.94
N TYR A 100 1.81 4.54 9.34
CA TYR A 100 2.26 3.25 9.87
C TYR A 100 3.49 2.67 9.19
N THR A 101 3.79 3.06 7.95
CA THR A 101 4.85 2.44 7.16
C THR A 101 5.96 3.44 6.81
N GLN A 102 7.06 2.93 6.26
CA GLN A 102 8.14 3.75 5.70
C GLN A 102 8.02 3.91 4.17
N LEU A 103 6.89 3.50 3.57
CA LEU A 103 6.66 3.63 2.14
C LEU A 103 6.60 5.10 1.73
N ARG A 104 7.25 5.44 0.61
CA ARG A 104 7.03 6.71 -0.06
C ARG A 104 5.73 6.62 -0.85
N VAL A 105 4.64 7.03 -0.25
CA VAL A 105 3.30 6.97 -0.84
C VAL A 105 3.01 8.25 -1.62
N ASP A 106 2.50 8.13 -2.85
CA ASP A 106 1.90 9.27 -3.55
C ASP A 106 0.63 9.70 -2.81
N PRO A 107 0.55 10.95 -2.31
CA PRO A 107 -0.63 11.42 -1.59
C PRO A 107 -1.87 11.59 -2.49
N GLN A 108 -1.72 11.48 -3.81
CA GLN A 108 -2.82 11.60 -4.76
C GLN A 108 -3.32 10.24 -5.20
N GLU A 109 -4.65 10.09 -5.25
CA GLU A 109 -5.30 8.98 -5.94
C GLU A 109 -5.12 9.13 -7.46
N HIS A 110 -4.86 8.01 -8.13
CA HIS A 110 -4.78 7.93 -9.58
C HIS A 110 -6.02 7.22 -10.11
N VAL A 111 -6.93 7.95 -10.75
CA VAL A 111 -8.07 7.35 -11.45
C VAL A 111 -7.67 7.05 -12.90
N ILE A 112 -7.84 5.79 -13.32
CA ILE A 112 -7.49 5.34 -14.66
C ILE A 112 -8.57 4.46 -15.27
N ASP A 113 -8.82 4.60 -16.57
CA ASP A 113 -9.67 3.69 -17.32
C ASP A 113 -9.07 2.28 -17.32
N LEU A 114 -9.88 1.27 -17.00
CA LEU A 114 -9.47 -0.13 -17.09
C LEU A 114 -9.11 -0.53 -18.53
N ALA A 115 -9.69 0.14 -19.53
CA ALA A 115 -9.33 -0.01 -20.94
C ALA A 115 -7.96 0.61 -21.31
N ASP A 116 -7.41 1.51 -20.48
CA ASP A 116 -6.14 2.19 -20.74
C ASP A 116 -4.94 1.31 -20.32
N PRO A 117 -4.03 0.93 -21.24
CA PRO A 117 -2.87 0.10 -20.92
C PRO A 117 -1.91 0.68 -19.88
N ARG A 118 -1.97 1.98 -19.57
CA ARG A 118 -1.18 2.59 -18.47
C ARG A 118 -1.51 1.95 -17.12
N MET A 119 -2.70 1.37 -16.94
CA MET A 119 -3.07 0.69 -15.70
C MET A 119 -2.17 -0.52 -15.42
N LEU A 120 -1.59 -1.12 -16.46
CA LEU A 120 -0.73 -2.31 -16.33
C LEU A 120 0.57 -2.04 -15.54
N GLN A 121 0.90 -0.77 -15.30
CA GLN A 121 2.08 -0.33 -14.54
C GLN A 121 1.76 0.01 -13.08
N ALA A 122 0.48 0.00 -12.68
CA ALA A 122 0.09 0.30 -11.31
C ALA A 122 0.65 -0.77 -10.34
N PRO A 123 1.15 -0.39 -9.14
CA PRO A 123 1.56 -1.35 -8.13
C PRO A 123 0.35 -2.00 -7.43
N PHE A 124 -0.81 -1.35 -7.52
CA PHE A 124 -2.04 -1.74 -6.85
C PHE A 124 -3.22 -1.09 -7.55
N CYS A 125 -4.29 -1.87 -7.76
CA CYS A 125 -5.54 -1.37 -8.31
C CYS A 125 -6.69 -1.62 -7.34
N TYR A 126 -7.63 -0.68 -7.30
CA TYR A 126 -8.89 -0.77 -6.59
C TYR A 126 -10.07 -0.70 -7.57
N LEU A 127 -11.08 -1.55 -7.37
CA LEU A 127 -12.32 -1.56 -8.14
C LEU A 127 -13.49 -1.72 -7.17
N SER A 128 -14.49 -0.86 -7.26
CA SER A 128 -15.71 -0.92 -6.47
C SER A 128 -16.87 -0.30 -7.24
N GLY A 129 -18.09 -0.49 -6.74
CA GLY A 129 -19.33 0.01 -7.32
C GLY A 129 -20.55 -0.60 -6.65
N HIS A 130 -21.74 -0.13 -7.03
CA HIS A 130 -23.03 -0.68 -6.59
C HIS A 130 -23.77 -1.39 -7.74
N LYS A 131 -23.37 -1.12 -9.00
CA LYS A 131 -24.10 -1.54 -10.20
C LYS A 131 -23.35 -2.63 -10.97
N LEU A 132 -23.86 -2.90 -12.18
CA LEU A 132 -23.33 -3.89 -13.11
C LEU A 132 -21.81 -3.77 -13.34
N VAL A 133 -21.12 -4.89 -13.23
CA VAL A 133 -19.75 -5.08 -13.70
C VAL A 133 -19.77 -5.92 -14.99
N GLU A 134 -19.57 -5.24 -16.12
CA GLU A 134 -19.48 -5.83 -17.44
C GLU A 134 -18.28 -5.24 -18.18
N PHE A 135 -17.19 -6.03 -18.24
CA PHE A 135 -15.98 -5.58 -18.93
C PHE A 135 -16.15 -5.64 -20.44
N ASN A 136 -15.87 -4.52 -21.09
CA ASN A 136 -15.67 -4.46 -22.53
C ASN A 136 -14.42 -5.28 -22.93
N PRO A 137 -14.20 -5.55 -24.24
CA PRO A 137 -13.07 -6.37 -24.67
C PRO A 137 -11.68 -5.82 -24.28
N ALA A 138 -11.49 -4.50 -24.22
CA ALA A 138 -10.22 -3.90 -23.82
C ALA A 138 -10.00 -4.01 -22.31
N GLU A 139 -11.02 -3.70 -21.52
CA GLU A 139 -11.01 -3.83 -20.06
C GLU A 139 -10.72 -5.27 -19.63
N ARG A 140 -11.41 -6.24 -20.23
CA ARG A 140 -11.19 -7.67 -19.96
C ARG A 140 -9.74 -8.07 -20.23
N ARG A 141 -9.19 -7.69 -21.39
CA ARG A 141 -7.80 -8.00 -21.76
C ARG A 141 -6.80 -7.39 -20.79
N ASN A 142 -7.01 -6.14 -20.39
CA ASN A 142 -6.11 -5.47 -19.45
C ASN A 142 -6.21 -6.06 -18.04
N PHE A 143 -7.42 -6.29 -17.53
CA PHE A 143 -7.65 -6.91 -16.22
C PHE A 143 -6.98 -8.28 -16.14
N GLU A 144 -7.23 -9.14 -17.14
CA GLU A 144 -6.63 -10.47 -17.21
C GLU A 144 -5.10 -10.38 -17.27
N ARG A 145 -4.56 -9.55 -18.18
CA ARG A 145 -3.11 -9.38 -18.36
C ARG A 145 -2.46 -8.86 -17.07
N TYR A 146 -3.07 -7.88 -16.41
CA TYR A 146 -2.55 -7.30 -15.18
C TYR A 146 -2.45 -8.36 -14.09
N VAL A 147 -3.54 -9.06 -13.79
CA VAL A 147 -3.60 -10.08 -12.74
C VAL A 147 -2.63 -11.24 -13.02
N ARG A 148 -2.59 -11.72 -14.28
CA ARG A 148 -1.68 -12.81 -14.67
C ARG A 148 -0.20 -12.41 -14.62
N ASN A 149 0.12 -11.14 -14.82
CA ASN A 149 1.51 -10.65 -14.88
C ASN A 149 2.06 -10.12 -13.56
N GLY A 150 1.43 -10.39 -12.42
CA GLY A 150 1.94 -9.91 -11.13
C GLY A 150 1.15 -8.74 -10.52
N GLY A 151 0.15 -8.21 -11.21
CA GLY A 151 -0.73 -7.18 -10.66
C GLY A 151 -1.54 -7.67 -9.47
N PHE A 152 -1.98 -6.72 -8.64
CA PHE A 152 -2.90 -6.96 -7.53
C PHE A 152 -4.10 -6.03 -7.65
N VAL A 153 -5.32 -6.59 -7.63
CA VAL A 153 -6.57 -5.85 -7.62
C VAL A 153 -7.33 -6.14 -6.33
N PHE A 154 -7.60 -5.10 -5.55
CA PHE A 154 -8.58 -5.15 -4.49
C PHE A 154 -9.95 -4.75 -5.05
N VAL A 155 -10.90 -5.68 -4.96
CA VAL A 155 -12.28 -5.50 -5.38
C VAL A 155 -13.17 -5.52 -4.15
N ASP A 156 -14.01 -4.51 -4.00
CA ASP A 156 -14.89 -4.36 -2.84
C ASP A 156 -16.29 -4.00 -3.30
N ASP A 157 -17.27 -4.80 -2.91
CA ASP A 157 -18.68 -4.54 -3.19
C ASP A 157 -19.27 -3.59 -2.14
N CYS A 158 -19.56 -2.33 -2.52
CA CYS A 158 -20.16 -1.36 -1.58
C CYS A 158 -21.64 -1.66 -1.29
N ASN A 159 -22.28 -2.57 -2.03
CA ASN A 159 -23.60 -3.06 -1.62
C ASN A 159 -23.51 -4.11 -0.53
N HIS A 160 -22.35 -4.78 -0.32
CA HIS A 160 -22.23 -5.95 0.58
C HIS A 160 -23.42 -6.92 0.47
N ASP A 161 -23.84 -7.23 -0.75
CA ASP A 161 -24.96 -8.13 -1.05
C ASP A 161 -24.46 -9.26 -1.95
N ILE A 162 -24.38 -10.48 -1.42
CA ILE A 162 -23.83 -11.63 -2.16
C ILE A 162 -24.63 -12.00 -3.42
N ASP A 163 -25.93 -11.69 -3.43
CA ASP A 163 -26.85 -11.94 -4.54
C ASP A 163 -27.10 -10.65 -5.36
N GLY A 164 -26.47 -9.55 -4.95
CA GLY A 164 -26.54 -8.24 -5.57
C GLY A 164 -25.96 -8.18 -6.98
N LEU A 165 -26.35 -7.15 -7.72
CA LEU A 165 -25.96 -7.00 -9.13
C LEU A 165 -24.45 -6.86 -9.30
N PHE A 166 -23.78 -6.11 -8.42
CA PHE A 166 -22.31 -5.99 -8.44
C PHE A 166 -21.65 -7.36 -8.20
N ALA A 167 -21.98 -8.03 -7.08
CA ALA A 167 -21.41 -9.33 -6.73
C ALA A 167 -21.59 -10.39 -7.82
N THR A 168 -22.82 -10.57 -8.31
CA THR A 168 -23.14 -11.62 -9.28
C THR A 168 -22.48 -11.37 -10.64
N SER A 169 -22.48 -10.12 -11.12
CA SER A 169 -21.85 -9.76 -12.39
C SER A 169 -20.32 -9.79 -12.34
N PHE A 170 -19.71 -9.35 -11.24
CA PHE A 170 -18.26 -9.48 -11.03
C PHE A 170 -17.84 -10.96 -11.00
N GLN A 171 -18.55 -11.81 -10.25
CA GLN A 171 -18.27 -13.24 -10.19
C GLN A 171 -18.42 -13.92 -11.56
N ALA A 172 -19.36 -13.46 -12.40
CA ALA A 172 -19.50 -13.93 -13.77
C ALA A 172 -18.29 -13.53 -14.65
N GLN A 173 -17.80 -12.28 -14.55
CA GLN A 173 -16.56 -11.87 -15.24
C GLN A 173 -15.36 -12.71 -14.81
N MET A 174 -15.19 -12.92 -13.49
CA MET A 174 -14.08 -13.74 -12.97
C MET A 174 -14.16 -15.18 -13.44
N THR A 175 -15.36 -15.76 -13.48
CA THR A 175 -15.62 -17.09 -14.04
C THR A 175 -15.24 -17.16 -15.51
N SER A 176 -15.57 -16.13 -16.30
CA SER A 176 -15.25 -16.07 -17.72
C SER A 176 -13.75 -15.91 -18.00
N ILE A 177 -13.02 -15.19 -17.14
CA ILE A 177 -11.61 -14.86 -17.37
C ILE A 177 -10.68 -15.93 -16.80
N PHE A 178 -10.94 -16.38 -15.57
CA PHE A 178 -10.04 -17.25 -14.81
C PHE A 178 -10.60 -18.67 -14.62
N GLY A 179 -11.88 -18.89 -14.90
CA GLY A 179 -12.54 -20.18 -14.77
C GLY A 179 -13.44 -20.29 -13.54
N LYS A 180 -14.37 -21.26 -13.57
CA LYS A 180 -15.44 -21.45 -12.58
C LYS A 180 -14.96 -21.63 -11.14
N THR A 181 -13.76 -22.14 -10.93
CA THR A 181 -13.21 -22.46 -9.61
C THR A 181 -12.10 -21.49 -9.19
N ALA A 182 -11.88 -20.40 -9.92
CA ALA A 182 -10.75 -19.51 -9.65
C ALA A 182 -10.94 -18.65 -8.40
N LEU A 183 -12.16 -18.13 -8.18
CA LEU A 183 -12.48 -17.26 -7.06
C LEU A 183 -12.87 -18.09 -5.83
N GLN A 184 -11.94 -18.22 -4.87
CA GLN A 184 -12.07 -19.10 -3.71
C GLN A 184 -12.01 -18.32 -2.40
N LYS A 185 -12.67 -18.82 -1.34
CA LYS A 185 -12.54 -18.23 0.00
C LYS A 185 -11.08 -18.35 0.49
N LEU A 186 -10.56 -17.27 1.06
CA LEU A 186 -9.23 -17.28 1.67
C LEU A 186 -9.28 -17.92 3.06
N PRO A 187 -8.38 -18.86 3.39
CA PRO A 187 -8.31 -19.42 4.73
C PRO A 187 -7.83 -18.36 5.73
N LYS A 188 -8.27 -18.41 6.99
CA LYS A 188 -7.85 -17.46 8.04
C LYS A 188 -6.34 -17.44 8.30
N SER A 189 -5.63 -18.50 7.90
CA SER A 189 -4.16 -18.59 7.93
C SER A 189 -3.46 -17.87 6.78
N HIS A 190 -4.19 -17.29 5.82
CA HIS A 190 -3.59 -16.62 4.67
C HIS A 190 -2.73 -15.42 5.10
N ARG A 191 -1.55 -15.26 4.49
CA ARG A 191 -0.54 -14.23 4.84
C ARG A 191 -1.09 -12.80 4.79
N LEU A 192 -2.13 -12.54 3.99
CA LEU A 192 -2.85 -11.26 3.96
C LEU A 192 -3.24 -10.78 5.36
N TYR A 193 -3.73 -11.68 6.22
CA TYR A 193 -4.20 -11.34 7.57
C TYR A 193 -3.07 -11.07 8.58
N SER A 194 -1.82 -11.25 8.19
CA SER A 194 -0.63 -11.02 9.03
C SER A 194 0.49 -10.28 8.30
N ALA A 195 0.19 -9.65 7.16
CA ALA A 195 1.19 -8.99 6.31
C ALA A 195 1.84 -7.77 6.98
N PHE A 196 1.11 -7.08 7.87
CA PHE A 196 1.64 -5.96 8.65
C PHE A 196 1.11 -5.97 10.09
N PHE A 197 -0.18 -5.70 10.27
CA PHE A 197 -0.92 -5.95 11.50
C PHE A 197 -1.43 -7.40 11.55
N LYS A 198 -1.86 -7.85 12.74
CA LYS A 198 -2.35 -9.21 12.97
C LYS A 198 -3.87 -9.24 13.08
N PHE A 199 -4.50 -10.03 12.23
CA PHE A 199 -5.93 -10.31 12.25
C PHE A 199 -6.14 -11.84 12.36
N PRO A 200 -5.96 -12.43 13.56
CA PRO A 200 -5.96 -13.89 13.74
C PRO A 200 -7.31 -14.54 13.39
N ASP A 201 -8.40 -13.79 13.47
CA ASP A 201 -9.76 -14.28 13.22
C ASP A 201 -10.20 -14.13 11.75
N GLY A 202 -9.32 -13.63 10.87
CA GLY A 202 -9.59 -13.39 9.46
C GLY A 202 -9.94 -11.92 9.17
N PRO A 203 -10.78 -11.64 8.16
CA PRO A 203 -11.11 -10.25 7.80
C PRO A 203 -11.91 -9.58 8.93
N PRO A 204 -11.55 -8.35 9.36
CA PRO A 204 -12.34 -7.63 10.36
C PRO A 204 -13.73 -7.31 9.81
N ALA A 205 -14.76 -7.41 10.66
CA ALA A 205 -16.12 -6.98 10.31
C ALA A 205 -16.18 -5.46 10.13
N THR A 206 -17.14 -4.99 9.32
CA THR A 206 -17.45 -3.57 9.16
C THR A 206 -18.77 -3.25 9.84
N SER A 207 -19.00 -1.98 10.14
CA SER A 207 -20.31 -1.52 10.63
C SER A 207 -21.36 -1.49 9.51
N PHE A 208 -20.92 -1.37 8.25
CA PHE A 208 -21.79 -1.31 7.08
C PHE A 208 -22.45 -2.65 6.76
N GLU A 209 -21.82 -3.79 7.07
CA GLU A 209 -22.43 -5.12 6.91
C GLU A 209 -23.79 -5.30 7.60
N LEU A 210 -24.09 -4.50 8.63
CA LEU A 210 -25.35 -4.56 9.38
C LEU A 210 -26.15 -3.26 9.36
N ASN A 211 -25.64 -2.21 8.73
CA ASN A 211 -26.27 -0.88 8.73
C ASN A 211 -26.29 -0.23 7.34
N GLY A 212 -25.77 -0.89 6.32
CA GLY A 212 -25.72 -0.43 4.94
C GLY A 212 -26.91 -0.91 4.10
N TRP A 213 -26.75 -0.94 2.78
CA TRP A 213 -27.80 -1.23 1.80
C TRP A 213 -27.91 -2.70 1.38
N GLY A 214 -27.13 -3.60 2.00
CA GLY A 214 -26.92 -4.96 1.54
C GLY A 214 -27.84 -6.01 2.16
N ASP A 215 -27.27 -7.18 2.41
CA ASP A 215 -27.99 -8.39 2.81
C ASP A 215 -28.16 -8.56 4.34
N ASP A 216 -27.72 -7.58 5.13
CA ASP A 216 -27.68 -7.62 6.60
C ASP A 216 -26.90 -8.83 7.17
N LEU A 217 -25.90 -9.34 6.44
CA LEU A 217 -25.06 -10.46 6.86
C LEU A 217 -23.64 -10.02 7.21
N VAL A 218 -23.12 -10.58 8.30
CA VAL A 218 -21.68 -10.51 8.59
C VAL A 218 -20.95 -11.57 7.77
N HIS A 219 -20.12 -11.12 6.84
CA HIS A 219 -19.31 -11.97 5.98
C HIS A 219 -17.98 -12.32 6.66
N ASP A 220 -17.83 -13.55 7.14
CA ASP A 220 -16.62 -13.99 7.86
C ASP A 220 -15.42 -14.36 6.93
N TYR A 221 -15.51 -14.01 5.66
CA TYR A 221 -14.57 -14.43 4.63
C TYR A 221 -14.28 -13.33 3.61
N LEU A 222 -13.11 -13.45 2.96
CA LEU A 222 -12.81 -12.82 1.69
C LEU A 222 -12.65 -13.90 0.64
N LYS A 223 -12.92 -13.57 -0.64
CA LYS A 223 -12.56 -14.45 -1.75
C LYS A 223 -11.32 -13.91 -2.45
N GLY A 224 -10.65 -14.77 -3.21
CA GLY A 224 -9.49 -14.38 -3.98
C GLY A 224 -9.20 -15.29 -5.16
N ILE A 225 -8.42 -14.77 -6.10
CA ILE A 225 -7.89 -15.52 -7.25
C ILE A 225 -6.37 -15.53 -7.13
N SER A 226 -5.80 -16.73 -7.06
CA SER A 226 -4.35 -16.93 -7.05
C SER A 226 -3.84 -17.35 -8.41
N ILE A 227 -2.77 -16.70 -8.87
CA ILE A 227 -1.98 -17.05 -10.05
C ILE A 227 -0.62 -17.54 -9.56
N ASP A 228 -0.27 -18.79 -9.87
CA ASP A 228 1.01 -19.41 -9.50
C ASP A 228 1.36 -19.29 -8.00
N GLY A 229 0.36 -19.46 -7.13
CA GLY A 229 0.51 -19.38 -5.68
C GLY A 229 0.49 -17.97 -5.10
N ARG A 230 0.41 -16.93 -5.93
CA ARG A 230 0.31 -15.52 -5.54
C ARG A 230 -1.11 -15.01 -5.71
N LEU A 231 -1.69 -14.41 -4.69
CA LEU A 231 -3.01 -13.77 -4.78
C LEU A 231 -2.93 -12.53 -5.68
N GLY A 232 -3.69 -12.51 -6.78
CA GLY A 232 -3.73 -11.41 -7.75
C GLY A 232 -5.06 -10.63 -7.74
N VAL A 233 -6.14 -11.24 -7.25
CA VAL A 233 -7.42 -10.55 -7.00
C VAL A 233 -7.84 -10.85 -5.58
N LEU A 234 -8.12 -9.81 -4.80
CA LEU A 234 -8.81 -9.91 -3.52
C LEU A 234 -10.22 -9.37 -3.70
N TYR A 235 -11.23 -10.14 -3.33
CA TYR A 235 -12.63 -9.76 -3.43
C TYR A 235 -13.29 -9.74 -2.05
N SER A 236 -13.99 -8.65 -1.77
CA SER A 236 -14.69 -8.37 -0.52
C SER A 236 -16.15 -8.06 -0.78
N ASN A 237 -17.03 -8.66 0.03
CA ASN A 237 -18.44 -8.28 0.19
C ASN A 237 -18.68 -7.61 1.55
N LYS A 238 -17.64 -7.03 2.13
CA LYS A 238 -17.68 -6.49 3.49
C LYS A 238 -17.91 -4.98 3.50
N ASP A 239 -17.86 -4.35 2.34
CA ASP A 239 -18.01 -2.91 2.21
C ASP A 239 -16.97 -2.12 3.03
N TYR A 240 -15.69 -2.44 2.78
CA TYR A 240 -14.58 -1.72 3.39
C TYR A 240 -14.45 -0.29 2.86
N GLY A 241 -14.80 -0.09 1.59
CA GLY A 241 -14.86 1.19 0.90
C GLY A 241 -15.72 2.18 1.67
N CYS A 242 -16.99 1.85 1.86
CA CYS A 242 -17.93 2.72 2.55
C CYS A 242 -17.55 2.85 4.05
N GLU A 243 -17.06 1.79 4.71
CA GLU A 243 -16.56 1.82 6.11
C GLU A 243 -15.37 2.78 6.31
N TRP A 244 -14.54 2.95 5.28
CA TRP A 244 -13.37 3.83 5.30
C TRP A 244 -13.64 5.21 4.66
N ASP A 245 -14.86 5.47 4.16
CA ASP A 245 -15.27 6.74 3.52
C ASP A 245 -15.86 7.75 4.53
N TYR A 246 -15.00 8.38 5.32
CA TYR A 246 -15.40 9.42 6.28
C TYR A 246 -14.52 10.67 6.18
N ASP A 247 -15.01 11.81 6.70
CA ASP A 247 -14.17 13.01 6.85
C ASP A 247 -12.96 12.67 7.73
N TRP A 248 -11.75 12.92 7.23
CA TRP A 248 -10.50 12.58 7.89
C TRP A 248 -10.41 13.06 9.35
N ARG A 249 -11.10 14.15 9.70
CA ARG A 249 -11.15 14.66 11.08
C ARG A 249 -11.83 13.71 12.05
N ASN A 250 -12.72 12.85 11.55
CA ASN A 250 -13.46 11.90 12.37
C ASN A 250 -12.60 10.70 12.79
N LYS A 251 -11.49 10.44 12.08
CA LYS A 251 -10.56 9.35 12.40
C LYS A 251 -10.07 9.39 13.85
N ARG A 252 -9.88 10.60 14.41
CA ARG A 252 -9.44 10.82 15.80
C ARG A 252 -10.43 10.34 16.87
N PHE A 253 -11.68 10.09 16.48
CA PHE A 253 -12.72 9.61 17.40
C PHE A 253 -12.85 8.09 17.39
N LEU A 254 -12.17 7.40 16.48
CA LEU A 254 -12.12 5.94 16.47
C LEU A 254 -11.19 5.44 17.58
N ALA A 255 -11.67 4.50 18.40
CA ALA A 255 -10.85 3.84 19.41
C ALA A 255 -9.72 3.03 18.77
N GLU A 256 -10.03 2.38 17.65
CA GLU A 256 -9.07 1.69 16.79
C GLU A 256 -9.19 2.19 15.36
N ASP A 257 -8.06 2.44 14.71
CA ASP A 257 -8.04 2.82 13.30
C ASP A 257 -8.58 1.67 12.43
N ASN A 258 -9.78 1.86 11.87
CA ASN A 258 -10.48 0.86 11.07
C ASN A 258 -9.81 0.59 9.71
N THR A 259 -8.88 1.44 9.27
CA THR A 259 -8.14 1.29 8.00
C THR A 259 -6.89 0.42 8.12
N LYS A 260 -6.54 -0.08 9.32
CA LYS A 260 -5.39 -0.97 9.54
C LYS A 260 -5.40 -2.20 8.62
N PHE A 261 -6.57 -2.74 8.30
CA PHE A 261 -6.67 -3.86 7.38
C PHE A 261 -6.31 -3.47 5.93
N GLY A 262 -6.63 -2.25 5.52
CA GLY A 262 -6.14 -1.70 4.26
C GLY A 262 -4.61 -1.64 4.18
N VAL A 263 -3.92 -1.34 5.28
CA VAL A 263 -2.45 -1.42 5.35
C VAL A 263 -1.98 -2.85 5.09
N ASN A 264 -2.62 -3.86 5.68
CA ASN A 264 -2.30 -5.26 5.38
C ASN A 264 -2.50 -5.60 3.90
N ILE A 265 -3.60 -5.16 3.29
CA ILE A 265 -3.89 -5.40 1.87
C ILE A 265 -2.78 -4.83 0.99
N VAL A 266 -2.39 -3.57 1.21
CA VAL A 266 -1.36 -2.90 0.41
C VAL A 266 0.03 -3.51 0.68
N MET A 267 0.40 -3.74 1.94
CA MET A 267 1.68 -4.35 2.28
C MET A 267 1.80 -5.77 1.72
N TYR A 268 0.71 -6.53 1.71
CA TYR A 268 0.67 -7.83 1.05
C TYR A 268 0.88 -7.70 -0.47
N ALA A 269 0.19 -6.77 -1.13
CA ALA A 269 0.32 -6.53 -2.56
C ALA A 269 1.76 -6.17 -2.98
N LEU A 270 2.48 -5.40 -2.17
CA LEU A 270 3.83 -4.92 -2.46
C LEU A 270 4.96 -5.90 -2.11
N THR A 271 4.68 -6.91 -1.28
CA THR A 271 5.70 -7.85 -0.77
C THR A 271 5.51 -9.28 -1.28
N ASN A 272 4.81 -9.42 -2.39
CA ASN A 272 4.39 -10.70 -2.97
C ASN A 272 5.16 -11.04 -4.24
#